data_AF-A0A7I7RH57-F1
#
_entry.id   AF-A0A7I7RH57-F1
#
_cell.length_a   1.000
_cell.length_b   1.000
_cell.length_c   1.000
_cell.angle_alpha   90.00
_cell.angle_beta   90.00
_cell.angle_gamma   90.00
#
_symmetry.space_group_name_H-M   'P 1'
#
loop_
_entity.id
_entity.type
_entity.pdbx_description
1 polymer ?
#
loop_
_entity_poly.entity_id
_entity_poly.type
_entity_poly.pdbx_seq_one_letter_code
_entity_poly.pdbx_strand_id
1 'polypeptide(L)'
;MTDELAKAWAYLSRVVEPPCPALAALVQRVGAVEAAERVRRGRAGDEINRYAEARRDIDCTADDLAVLARLGGRLLTADDDEWPLLAFTGFAGIGERRPQAHPPMALWAVGPAALDDVAWRAAAVVGTRAATAYGEYVAADFATGLAERDVAVVSGGAFGIDGAAHRSALAADGLTVAVLAGGIDVPYPAGHATLLRRIAEHGLLLSEYPPGVRPARHRFLTRNRLVAALAGPRWSWRRGPAAVRRTPRPGHVPWDVRYARCPARSRRRPRSDATPCFAMERTS
;
A
#
# COMPACT_ATOMS: atom_id res chain seq x y z
N MET A 1 -0.75 -6.08 20.95
CA MET A 1 -1.31 -7.36 20.48
C MET A 1 -0.77 -8.53 21.31
N THR A 2 -1.61 -9.49 21.71
CA THR A 2 -1.17 -10.73 22.38
C THR A 2 -0.61 -11.73 21.36
N ASP A 3 0.22 -12.69 21.81
CA ASP A 3 0.79 -13.73 20.93
C ASP A 3 -0.29 -14.59 20.24
N GLU A 4 -1.36 -14.93 20.96
CA GLU A 4 -2.51 -15.67 20.42
C GLU A 4 -3.23 -14.89 19.32
N LEU A 5 -3.41 -13.57 19.51
CA LEU A 5 -4.05 -12.71 18.52
C LEU A 5 -3.18 -12.55 17.26
N ALA A 6 -1.86 -12.42 17.42
CA ALA A 6 -0.93 -12.36 16.29
C ALA A 6 -0.96 -13.66 15.46
N LYS A 7 -0.99 -14.83 16.13
CA LYS A 7 -1.11 -16.14 15.48
C LYS A 7 -2.43 -16.29 14.73
N ALA A 8 -3.54 -15.83 15.32
CA ALA A 8 -4.84 -15.84 14.65
C ALA A 8 -4.84 -14.99 13.37
N TRP A 9 -4.29 -13.77 13.42
CA TRP A 9 -4.19 -12.91 12.24
C TRP A 9 -3.26 -13.46 11.17
N ALA A 10 -2.10 -14.00 11.56
CA ALA A 10 -1.19 -14.68 10.65
C ALA A 10 -1.91 -15.83 9.92
N TYR A 11 -2.62 -16.68 10.66
CA TYR A 11 -3.40 -17.79 10.12
C TYR A 11 -4.46 -17.33 9.13
N LEU A 12 -5.29 -16.36 9.53
CA LEU A 12 -6.38 -15.86 8.69
C LEU A 12 -5.89 -15.27 7.37
N SER A 13 -4.78 -14.51 7.40
CA SER A 13 -4.16 -13.95 6.20
C SER A 13 -3.53 -15.00 5.26
N ARG A 14 -3.19 -16.17 5.80
CA ARG A 14 -2.60 -17.30 5.08
C ARG A 14 -3.63 -18.15 4.36
N VAL A 15 -4.73 -18.41 5.04
CA VAL A 15 -5.73 -19.39 4.62
C VAL A 15 -6.64 -18.83 3.53
N VAL A 16 -6.97 -17.54 3.63
CA VAL A 16 -7.87 -16.88 2.69
C VAL A 16 -7.15 -15.73 2.01
N GLU A 17 -7.11 -15.75 0.67
CA GLU A 17 -6.47 -14.68 -0.09
C GLU A 17 -7.31 -13.40 -0.06
N PRO A 18 -6.68 -12.22 0.11
CA PRO A 18 -7.39 -10.96 0.11
C PRO A 18 -7.81 -10.50 -1.31
N PRO A 19 -8.88 -9.70 -1.43
CA PRO A 19 -9.78 -9.27 -0.36
C PRO A 19 -10.87 -10.32 -0.08
N CYS A 20 -11.19 -10.55 1.20
CA CYS A 20 -12.32 -11.42 1.59
C CYS A 20 -13.26 -10.70 2.58
N PRO A 21 -14.31 -10.03 2.08
CA PRO A 21 -15.27 -9.30 2.91
C PRO A 21 -16.04 -10.21 3.87
N ALA A 22 -16.36 -11.44 3.44
CA ALA A 22 -17.04 -12.42 4.29
C ALA A 22 -16.20 -12.76 5.53
N LEU A 23 -14.89 -12.97 5.34
CA LEU A 23 -13.98 -13.22 6.47
C LEU A 23 -13.81 -11.98 7.35
N ALA A 24 -13.70 -10.78 6.74
CA ALA A 24 -13.63 -9.52 7.49
C ALA A 24 -14.88 -9.33 8.38
N ALA A 25 -16.07 -9.59 7.84
CA ALA A 25 -17.33 -9.51 8.58
C ALA A 25 -17.46 -10.61 9.65
N LEU A 26 -16.88 -11.80 9.43
CA LEU A 26 -16.79 -12.82 10.49
C LEU A 26 -15.91 -12.32 11.64
N VAL A 27 -14.70 -11.85 11.35
CA VAL A 27 -13.78 -11.35 12.36
C VAL A 27 -14.37 -10.18 13.14
N GLN A 28 -15.05 -9.24 12.48
CA GLN A 28 -15.73 -8.13 13.17
C GLN A 28 -16.83 -8.60 14.14
N ARG A 29 -17.49 -9.72 13.85
CA ARG A 29 -18.57 -10.24 14.71
C ARG A 29 -18.08 -11.06 15.89
N VAL A 30 -17.02 -11.85 15.72
CA VAL A 30 -16.61 -12.85 16.72
C VAL A 30 -15.18 -12.68 17.24
N GLY A 31 -14.40 -11.76 16.67
CA GLY A 31 -12.97 -11.61 16.92
C GLY A 31 -12.10 -12.54 16.07
N ALA A 32 -10.80 -12.21 15.97
CA ALA A 32 -9.87 -12.94 15.09
C ALA A 32 -9.57 -14.37 15.59
N VAL A 33 -9.43 -14.56 16.92
CA VAL A 33 -9.13 -15.87 17.52
C VAL A 33 -10.27 -16.87 17.26
N GLU A 34 -11.50 -16.50 17.57
CA GLU A 34 -12.68 -17.34 17.34
C GLU A 34 -12.94 -17.55 15.83
N ALA A 35 -12.71 -16.53 15.00
CA ALA A 35 -12.81 -16.69 13.55
C ALA A 35 -11.79 -17.70 13.01
N ALA A 36 -10.53 -17.66 13.50
CA ALA A 36 -9.50 -18.62 13.13
C ALA A 36 -9.90 -20.05 13.51
N GLU A 37 -10.41 -20.26 14.74
CA GLU A 37 -10.90 -21.58 15.19
C GLU A 37 -12.06 -22.09 14.33
N ARG A 38 -13.00 -21.22 13.94
CA ARG A 38 -14.10 -21.60 13.04
C ARG A 38 -13.61 -22.01 11.67
N VAL A 39 -12.64 -21.29 11.10
CA VAL A 39 -12.04 -21.63 9.80
C VAL A 39 -11.32 -22.99 9.88
N ARG A 40 -10.52 -23.22 10.93
CA ARG A 40 -9.84 -24.51 11.17
C ARG A 40 -10.81 -25.68 11.22
N ARG A 41 -11.97 -25.48 11.86
CA ARG A 41 -13.01 -26.52 12.02
C ARG A 41 -13.98 -26.61 10.84
N GLY A 42 -13.83 -25.78 9.81
CA GLY A 42 -14.77 -25.72 8.68
C GLY A 42 -16.16 -25.21 9.06
N ARG A 43 -16.28 -24.36 10.09
CA ARG A 43 -17.53 -23.78 10.61
C ARG A 43 -17.63 -22.28 10.39
N ALA A 44 -16.89 -21.73 9.42
CA ALA A 44 -16.87 -20.30 9.12
C ALA A 44 -17.99 -19.86 8.15
N GLY A 45 -18.74 -20.81 7.58
CA GLY A 45 -19.77 -20.59 6.56
C GLY A 45 -19.27 -20.98 5.17
N ASP A 46 -20.21 -21.35 4.28
CA ASP A 46 -19.90 -22.04 3.02
C ASP A 46 -18.91 -21.30 2.12
N GLU A 47 -19.06 -19.98 2.02
CA GLU A 47 -18.18 -19.14 1.20
C GLU A 47 -16.74 -19.13 1.74
N ILE A 48 -16.57 -18.84 3.04
CA ILE A 48 -15.25 -18.78 3.68
C ILE A 48 -14.61 -20.17 3.65
N ASN A 49 -15.38 -21.21 3.98
CA ASN A 49 -14.92 -22.58 3.96
C ASN A 49 -14.43 -23.00 2.56
N ARG A 50 -15.12 -22.59 1.49
CA ARG A 50 -14.69 -22.86 0.10
C ARG A 50 -13.37 -22.17 -0.24
N TYR A 51 -13.17 -20.93 0.21
CA TYR A 51 -11.90 -20.23 0.00
C TYR A 51 -10.75 -20.79 0.83
N ALA A 52 -11.07 -21.25 2.04
CA ALA A 52 -10.12 -21.81 3.00
C ALA A 52 -9.77 -23.28 2.72
N GLU A 53 -10.62 -24.04 2.02
CA GLU A 53 -10.56 -25.50 1.91
C GLU A 53 -9.16 -26.03 1.58
N ALA A 54 -8.51 -25.45 0.57
CA ALA A 54 -7.18 -25.88 0.12
C ALA A 54 -6.03 -25.53 1.09
N ARG A 55 -6.28 -24.67 2.09
CA ARG A 55 -5.23 -24.08 2.95
C ARG A 55 -5.53 -24.13 4.44
N ARG A 56 -6.72 -24.57 4.86
CA ARG A 56 -7.16 -24.54 6.27
C ARG A 56 -6.24 -25.33 7.21
N ASP A 57 -5.58 -26.36 6.67
CA ASP A 57 -4.67 -27.25 7.40
C ASP A 57 -3.20 -26.77 7.33
N ILE A 58 -2.93 -25.69 6.61
CA ILE A 58 -1.60 -25.07 6.54
C ILE A 58 -1.43 -24.13 7.74
N ASP A 59 -0.85 -24.65 8.82
CA ASP A 59 -0.49 -23.83 9.99
C ASP A 59 0.99 -23.49 10.00
N CYS A 60 1.36 -22.49 9.20
CA CYS A 60 2.72 -21.92 9.18
C CYS A 60 2.83 -20.64 10.03
N THR A 61 1.89 -20.42 10.97
CA THR A 61 1.81 -19.15 11.71
C THR A 61 3.07 -18.81 12.48
N ALA A 62 3.65 -19.80 13.17
CA ALA A 62 4.88 -19.63 13.93
C ALA A 62 6.05 -19.24 13.01
N ASP A 63 6.17 -19.90 11.86
CA ASP A 63 7.22 -19.62 10.88
C ASP A 63 7.05 -18.24 10.23
N ASP A 64 5.82 -17.90 9.85
CA ASP A 64 5.49 -16.60 9.25
C ASP A 64 5.82 -15.45 10.23
N LEU A 65 5.46 -15.59 11.51
CA LEU A 65 5.78 -14.61 12.55
C LEU A 65 7.28 -14.56 12.86
N ALA A 66 7.98 -15.70 12.83
CA ALA A 66 9.43 -15.74 13.01
C ALA A 66 10.17 -15.04 11.85
N VAL A 67 9.71 -15.22 10.61
CA VAL A 67 10.23 -14.50 9.45
C VAL A 67 10.00 -13.00 9.60
N LEU A 68 8.80 -12.59 10.01
CA LEU A 68 8.48 -11.18 10.25
C LEU A 68 9.37 -10.57 11.34
N ALA A 69 9.55 -11.27 12.47
CA ALA A 69 10.42 -10.84 13.56
C ALA A 69 11.89 -10.69 13.11
N ARG A 70 12.40 -11.63 12.30
CA ARG A 70 13.77 -11.54 11.74
C ARG A 70 13.95 -10.33 10.82
N LEU A 71 12.89 -9.91 10.14
CA LEU A 71 12.90 -8.70 9.30
C LEU A 71 12.70 -7.41 10.11
N GLY A 72 12.49 -7.49 11.44
CA GLY A 72 12.14 -6.33 12.26
C GLY A 72 10.77 -5.76 11.91
N GLY A 73 9.88 -6.60 11.37
CA GLY A 73 8.55 -6.20 10.96
C GLY A 73 7.49 -6.37 12.05
N ARG A 74 6.28 -5.97 11.71
CA ARG A 74 5.09 -6.05 12.56
C ARG A 74 3.85 -6.33 11.72
N LEU A 75 2.88 -6.98 12.37
CA LEU A 75 1.59 -7.29 11.78
C LEU A 75 0.60 -6.23 12.28
N LEU A 76 0.06 -5.45 11.36
CA LEU A 76 -0.86 -4.34 11.65
C LEU A 76 -2.29 -4.78 11.38
N THR A 77 -3.20 -4.36 12.25
CA THR A 77 -4.62 -4.67 12.23
C THR A 77 -5.43 -3.43 12.59
N ALA A 78 -6.75 -3.46 12.43
CA ALA A 78 -7.60 -2.31 12.75
C ALA A 78 -7.58 -1.88 14.22
N ASP A 79 -7.07 -2.73 15.12
CA ASP A 79 -6.96 -2.46 16.56
C ASP A 79 -5.61 -1.83 16.94
N ASP A 80 -4.66 -1.72 16.02
CA ASP A 80 -3.35 -1.10 16.26
C ASP A 80 -3.40 0.41 15.99
N ASP A 81 -2.71 1.22 16.82
CA ASP A 81 -2.68 2.69 16.70
C ASP A 81 -2.16 3.17 15.34
N GLU A 82 -1.26 2.39 14.74
CA GLU A 82 -0.64 2.67 13.45
C GLU A 82 -1.57 2.39 12.25
N TRP A 83 -2.76 1.86 12.50
CA TRP A 83 -3.70 1.56 11.43
C TRP A 83 -4.27 2.85 10.84
N PRO A 84 -4.15 3.09 9.52
CA PRO A 84 -4.54 4.35 8.91
C PRO A 84 -6.06 4.40 8.67
N LEU A 85 -6.84 4.43 9.76
CA LEU A 85 -8.31 4.33 9.75
C LEU A 85 -8.93 5.30 8.75
N LEU A 86 -8.48 6.55 8.76
CA LEU A 86 -8.96 7.63 7.88
C LEU A 86 -8.59 7.44 6.41
N ALA A 87 -7.46 6.80 6.10
CA ALA A 87 -7.11 6.50 4.71
C ALA A 87 -8.01 5.37 4.17
N PHE A 88 -8.28 4.37 5.01
CA PHE A 88 -9.12 3.23 4.64
C PHE A 88 -10.62 3.49 4.67
N THR A 89 -11.10 4.63 5.20
CA THR A 89 -12.49 5.06 4.95
C THR A 89 -12.79 5.26 3.47
N GLY A 90 -11.76 5.47 2.63
CA GLY A 90 -11.90 5.51 1.18
C GLY A 90 -12.50 4.25 0.58
N PHE A 91 -12.51 3.11 1.29
CA PHE A 91 -13.19 1.88 0.85
C PHE A 91 -14.69 1.87 1.17
N ALA A 92 -15.17 2.73 2.07
CA ALA A 92 -16.57 2.76 2.48
C ALA A 92 -17.49 3.09 1.28
N GLY A 93 -18.53 2.29 1.08
CA GLY A 93 -19.51 2.48 0.00
C GLY A 93 -19.02 2.14 -1.42
N ILE A 94 -17.74 1.79 -1.61
CA ILE A 94 -17.20 1.40 -2.92
C ILE A 94 -17.40 -0.09 -3.20
N GLY A 95 -17.40 -0.93 -2.16
CA GLY A 95 -17.51 -2.40 -2.29
C GLY A 95 -18.70 -2.87 -3.14
N GLU A 96 -19.85 -2.20 -3.05
CA GLU A 96 -21.04 -2.51 -3.86
C GLU A 96 -20.83 -2.28 -5.36
N ARG A 97 -20.01 -1.30 -5.73
CA ARG A 97 -19.71 -0.95 -7.12
C ARG A 97 -18.47 -1.66 -7.65
N ARG A 98 -17.54 -2.03 -6.77
CA ARG A 98 -16.29 -2.72 -7.09
C ARG A 98 -16.02 -3.79 -6.03
N PRO A 99 -16.34 -5.07 -6.30
CA PRO A 99 -16.15 -6.18 -5.35
C PRO A 99 -14.70 -6.40 -4.87
N GLN A 100 -13.72 -5.76 -5.50
CA GLN A 100 -12.30 -5.83 -5.13
C GLN A 100 -11.86 -4.67 -4.23
N ALA A 101 -12.72 -3.67 -3.99
CA ALA A 101 -12.40 -2.44 -3.28
C ALA A 101 -12.82 -2.50 -1.80
N HIS A 102 -12.29 -3.48 -1.08
CA HIS A 102 -12.48 -3.63 0.36
C HIS A 102 -11.22 -3.25 1.13
N PRO A 103 -11.34 -2.82 2.40
CA PRO A 103 -10.19 -2.58 3.24
C PRO A 103 -9.42 -3.89 3.51
N PRO A 104 -8.10 -3.81 3.73
CA PRO A 104 -7.35 -4.98 4.19
C PRO A 104 -7.79 -5.37 5.59
N MET A 105 -7.66 -6.66 5.91
CA MET A 105 -7.94 -7.18 7.26
C MET A 105 -6.73 -7.09 8.17
N ALA A 106 -5.55 -7.36 7.62
CA ALA A 106 -4.26 -7.24 8.28
C ALA A 106 -3.20 -6.85 7.25
N LEU A 107 -2.13 -6.20 7.70
CA LEU A 107 -1.01 -5.78 6.87
C LEU A 107 0.32 -6.21 7.50
N TRP A 108 1.15 -6.85 6.71
CA TRP A 108 2.53 -7.19 7.03
C TRP A 108 3.41 -5.99 6.72
N ALA A 109 3.97 -5.36 7.75
CA ALA A 109 4.75 -4.14 7.64
C ALA A 109 6.21 -4.38 8.05
N VAL A 110 7.16 -3.86 7.29
CA VAL A 110 8.60 -3.88 7.63
C VAL A 110 9.19 -2.50 7.41
N GLY A 111 9.82 -1.95 8.44
CA GLY A 111 10.55 -0.69 8.40
C GLY A 111 10.18 0.28 9.51
N PRO A 112 10.98 1.34 9.72
CA PRO A 112 10.86 2.20 10.89
C PRO A 112 9.67 3.16 10.86
N ALA A 113 9.12 3.46 9.67
CA ALA A 113 8.06 4.47 9.57
C ALA A 113 6.69 3.92 9.99
N ALA A 114 5.92 4.74 10.71
CA ALA A 114 4.56 4.45 11.12
C ALA A 114 3.58 4.72 9.96
N LEU A 115 2.71 3.75 9.66
CA LEU A 115 1.78 3.76 8.54
C LEU A 115 0.71 4.87 8.64
N ASP A 116 0.20 5.15 9.82
CA ASP A 116 -0.73 6.25 10.08
C ASP A 116 -0.09 7.61 9.79
N ASP A 117 1.15 7.83 10.24
CA ASP A 117 1.93 9.03 9.96
C ASP A 117 2.20 9.20 8.46
N VAL A 118 2.59 8.11 7.78
CA VAL A 118 2.74 8.10 6.31
C VAL A 118 1.42 8.52 5.65
N ALA A 119 0.33 7.86 6.03
CA ALA A 119 -0.96 8.01 5.37
C ALA A 119 -1.57 9.41 5.60
N TRP A 120 -1.12 10.15 6.61
CA TRP A 120 -1.53 11.52 6.85
C TRP A 120 -1.18 12.46 5.69
N ARG A 121 0.02 12.32 5.13
CA ARG A 121 0.54 13.15 4.03
C ARG A 121 1.27 12.27 3.01
N ALA A 122 0.50 11.51 2.24
CA ALA A 122 1.01 10.64 1.20
C ALA A 122 0.51 11.02 -0.20
N ALA A 123 1.34 10.74 -1.21
CA ALA A 123 0.98 10.84 -2.61
C ALA A 123 1.40 9.56 -3.35
N ALA A 124 0.48 9.02 -4.17
CA ALA A 124 0.76 7.86 -5.00
C ALA A 124 1.46 8.29 -6.28
N VAL A 125 2.66 7.75 -6.52
CA VAL A 125 3.39 7.92 -7.79
C VAL A 125 3.47 6.58 -8.47
N VAL A 126 2.60 6.36 -9.46
CA VAL A 126 2.48 5.09 -10.18
C VAL A 126 2.58 5.33 -11.69
N GLY A 127 3.10 4.35 -12.43
CA GLY A 127 3.15 4.48 -13.88
C GLY A 127 3.59 3.23 -14.63
N THR A 128 4.04 3.45 -15.87
CA THR A 128 4.47 2.36 -16.75
C THR A 128 5.74 1.67 -16.22
N ARG A 129 5.79 0.34 -16.41
CA ARG A 129 6.96 -0.49 -16.11
C ARG A 129 8.09 -0.32 -17.12
N ALA A 130 7.73 0.04 -18.36
CA ALA A 130 8.65 0.37 -19.43
C ALA A 130 8.59 1.88 -19.66
N ALA A 131 9.18 2.63 -18.73
CA ALA A 131 9.24 4.08 -18.79
C ALA A 131 10.36 4.53 -19.75
N THR A 132 10.16 5.67 -20.41
CA THR A 132 11.25 6.34 -21.12
C THR A 132 12.15 7.05 -20.13
N ALA A 133 13.38 7.38 -20.52
CA ALA A 133 14.30 8.17 -19.69
C ALA A 133 13.67 9.50 -19.25
N TYR A 134 12.89 10.15 -20.13
CA TYR A 134 12.13 11.34 -19.79
C TYR A 134 11.05 11.06 -18.74
N GLY A 135 10.29 9.97 -18.87
CA GLY A 135 9.28 9.58 -17.89
C GLY A 135 9.87 9.28 -16.52
N GLU A 136 11.01 8.59 -16.48
CA GLU A 136 11.74 8.34 -15.23
C GLU A 136 12.27 9.62 -14.60
N TYR A 137 12.83 10.53 -15.40
CA TYR A 137 13.29 11.84 -14.94
C TYR A 137 12.14 12.65 -14.32
N VAL A 138 11.00 12.73 -15.01
CA VAL A 138 9.82 13.45 -14.50
C VAL A 138 9.31 12.82 -13.20
N ALA A 139 9.23 11.50 -13.13
CA ALA A 139 8.81 10.81 -11.90
C ALA A 139 9.80 11.05 -10.74
N ALA A 140 11.10 11.06 -11.03
CA ALA A 140 12.15 11.36 -10.06
C ALA A 140 12.04 12.79 -9.52
N ASP A 141 11.85 13.76 -10.40
CA ASP A 141 11.70 15.17 -10.05
C ASP A 141 10.44 15.40 -9.19
N PHE A 142 9.31 14.80 -9.58
CA PHE A 142 8.09 14.83 -8.76
C PHE A 142 8.28 14.21 -7.38
N ALA A 143 8.88 13.01 -7.31
CA ALA A 143 9.10 12.34 -6.03
C ALA A 143 10.06 13.13 -5.11
N THR A 144 11.07 13.77 -5.68
CA THR A 144 11.97 14.68 -4.94
C THR A 144 11.19 15.87 -4.39
N GLY A 145 10.39 16.54 -5.23
CA GLY A 145 9.59 17.68 -4.79
C GLY A 145 8.54 17.32 -3.72
N LEU A 146 7.99 16.11 -3.74
CA LEU A 146 7.09 15.60 -2.70
C LEU A 146 7.85 15.37 -1.39
N ALA A 147 9.01 14.68 -1.46
CA ALA A 147 9.87 14.43 -0.32
C ALA A 147 10.32 15.73 0.37
N GLU A 148 10.76 16.73 -0.39
CA GLU A 148 11.18 18.04 0.14
C GLU A 148 10.05 18.82 0.85
N ARG A 149 8.80 18.43 0.62
CA ARG A 149 7.61 19.02 1.24
C ARG A 149 7.05 18.14 2.36
N ASP A 150 7.79 17.14 2.81
CA ASP A 150 7.36 16.15 3.81
C ASP A 150 6.08 15.42 3.38
N VAL A 151 5.98 15.10 2.09
CA VAL A 151 4.91 14.24 1.54
C VAL A 151 5.51 12.88 1.20
N ALA A 152 5.01 11.85 1.86
CA ALA A 152 5.45 10.47 1.66
C ALA A 152 5.09 9.98 0.25
N VAL A 153 6.04 9.34 -0.42
CA VAL A 153 5.83 8.76 -1.75
C VAL A 153 5.39 7.31 -1.60
N VAL A 154 4.14 7.01 -1.96
CA VAL A 154 3.58 5.66 -1.95
C VAL A 154 3.60 5.09 -3.36
N SER A 155 4.16 3.89 -3.53
CA SER A 155 4.16 3.24 -4.85
C SER A 155 4.25 1.71 -4.70
N GLY A 156 4.33 1.02 -5.85
CA GLY A 156 4.26 -0.41 -5.94
C GLY A 156 5.60 -1.14 -6.08
N GLY A 157 6.74 -0.44 -6.02
CA GLY A 157 8.07 -1.03 -6.16
C GLY A 157 8.38 -1.66 -7.53
N ALA A 158 7.53 -1.48 -8.55
CA ALA A 158 7.75 -2.05 -9.88
C ALA A 158 8.91 -1.36 -10.64
N PHE A 159 9.31 -1.92 -11.78
CA PHE A 159 10.23 -1.24 -12.70
C PHE A 159 9.65 0.06 -13.27
N GLY A 160 10.51 0.89 -13.86
CA GLY A 160 10.12 2.16 -14.47
C GLY A 160 9.77 3.22 -13.42
N ILE A 161 8.57 3.80 -13.56
CA ILE A 161 8.13 4.96 -12.77
C ILE A 161 8.17 4.70 -11.25
N ASP A 162 7.64 3.56 -10.78
CA ASP A 162 7.64 3.21 -9.36
C ASP A 162 9.07 3.19 -8.78
N GLY A 163 10.00 2.55 -9.49
CA GLY A 163 11.41 2.47 -9.09
C GLY A 163 12.11 3.84 -9.06
N ALA A 164 11.86 4.67 -10.08
CA ALA A 164 12.42 6.02 -10.15
C ALA A 164 11.90 6.91 -9.00
N ALA A 165 10.61 6.82 -8.68
CA ALA A 165 9.99 7.56 -7.60
C ALA A 165 10.60 7.18 -6.24
N HIS A 166 10.68 5.88 -5.91
CA HIS A 166 11.29 5.42 -4.66
C HIS A 166 12.75 5.82 -4.52
N ARG A 167 13.56 5.65 -5.59
CA ARG A 167 14.98 6.02 -5.55
C ARG A 167 15.17 7.51 -5.25
N SER A 168 14.32 8.36 -5.84
CA SER A 168 14.44 9.81 -5.72
C SER A 168 13.93 10.31 -4.38
N ALA A 169 12.84 9.72 -3.86
CA ALA A 169 12.38 9.99 -2.50
C ALA A 169 13.47 9.65 -1.45
N LEU A 170 14.09 8.47 -1.57
CA LEU A 170 15.21 8.08 -0.69
C LEU A 170 16.44 8.97 -0.87
N ALA A 171 16.75 9.42 -2.08
CA ALA A 171 17.89 10.30 -2.34
C ALA A 171 17.68 11.74 -1.80
N ALA A 172 16.43 12.12 -1.56
CA ALA A 172 16.04 13.38 -0.94
C ALA A 172 15.84 13.26 0.58
N ASP A 173 16.23 12.13 1.19
CA ASP A 173 15.98 11.79 2.60
C ASP A 173 14.49 11.86 2.99
N GLY A 174 13.61 11.64 2.02
CA GLY A 174 12.16 11.65 2.20
C GLY A 174 11.59 10.28 2.53
N LEU A 175 10.36 10.30 3.03
CA LEU A 175 9.63 9.09 3.38
C LEU A 175 9.05 8.41 2.13
N THR A 176 9.22 7.10 2.02
CA THR A 176 8.63 6.33 0.92
C THR A 176 8.11 4.97 1.38
N VAL A 177 6.99 4.55 0.78
CA VAL A 177 6.30 3.31 1.12
C VAL A 177 6.06 2.47 -0.13
N ALA A 178 6.58 1.24 -0.12
CA ALA A 178 6.33 0.29 -1.18
C ALA A 178 5.31 -0.76 -0.72
N VAL A 179 4.16 -0.78 -1.37
CA VAL A 179 3.13 -1.82 -1.13
C VAL A 179 3.44 -2.98 -2.07
N LEU A 180 3.60 -4.21 -1.60
CA LEU A 180 4.01 -5.37 -2.39
C LEU A 180 2.83 -6.26 -2.81
N ALA A 181 2.99 -6.98 -3.91
CA ALA A 181 1.99 -7.91 -4.46
C ALA A 181 2.27 -9.39 -4.11
N GLY A 182 3.12 -9.62 -3.10
CA GLY A 182 3.54 -10.93 -2.60
C GLY A 182 4.07 -10.78 -1.16
N GLY A 183 4.65 -11.83 -0.60
CA GLY A 183 5.17 -11.83 0.76
C GLY A 183 6.24 -10.75 0.96
N ILE A 184 6.32 -10.22 2.16
CA ILE A 184 7.25 -9.13 2.53
C ILE A 184 8.73 -9.54 2.42
N ASP A 185 8.99 -10.85 2.44
CA ASP A 185 10.27 -11.53 2.34
C ASP A 185 10.65 -11.94 0.90
N VAL A 186 9.72 -11.81 -0.06
CA VAL A 186 9.93 -12.21 -1.47
C VAL A 186 10.05 -10.94 -2.32
N PRO A 187 11.24 -10.34 -2.47
CA PRO A 187 11.41 -9.10 -3.22
C PRO A 187 11.04 -9.31 -4.69
N TYR A 188 10.13 -8.47 -5.18
CA TYR A 188 9.76 -8.47 -6.59
C TYR A 188 9.52 -7.06 -7.12
N PRO A 189 10.11 -6.71 -8.28
CA PRO A 189 10.97 -7.57 -9.12
C PRO A 189 12.35 -7.80 -8.48
N ALA A 190 13.01 -8.92 -8.81
CA ALA A 190 14.30 -9.30 -8.22
C ALA A 190 15.40 -8.23 -8.43
N GLY A 191 15.37 -7.53 -9.58
CA GLY A 191 16.28 -6.41 -9.86
C GLY A 191 16.12 -5.20 -8.93
N HIS A 192 15.01 -5.12 -8.17
CA HIS A 192 14.77 -4.09 -7.17
C HIS A 192 15.01 -4.58 -5.73
N ALA A 193 15.60 -5.76 -5.51
CA ALA A 193 15.85 -6.29 -4.16
C ALA A 193 16.63 -5.30 -3.27
N THR A 194 17.71 -4.71 -3.79
CA THR A 194 18.48 -3.67 -3.07
C THR A 194 17.66 -2.42 -2.77
N LEU A 195 16.81 -1.99 -3.71
CA LEU A 195 15.93 -0.83 -3.51
C LEU A 195 14.90 -1.12 -2.41
N LEU A 196 14.20 -2.26 -2.48
CA LEU A 196 13.19 -2.65 -1.50
C LEU A 196 13.81 -2.79 -0.10
N ARG A 197 15.01 -3.36 0.00
CA ARG A 197 15.74 -3.41 1.28
C ARG A 197 16.05 -2.01 1.82
N ARG A 198 16.51 -1.07 0.98
CA ARG A 198 16.72 0.33 1.42
C ARG A 198 15.43 1.00 1.89
N ILE A 199 14.29 0.70 1.25
CA ILE A 199 12.98 1.17 1.68
C ILE A 199 12.60 0.56 3.04
N ALA A 200 12.86 -0.73 3.26
CA ALA A 200 12.67 -1.35 4.57
C ALA A 200 13.55 -0.71 5.66
N GLU A 201 14.76 -0.27 5.34
CA GLU A 201 15.67 0.34 6.31
C GLU A 201 15.27 1.77 6.70
N HIS A 202 14.70 2.56 5.78
CA HIS A 202 14.49 4.02 5.98
C HIS A 202 13.02 4.47 5.86
N GLY A 203 12.14 3.62 5.34
CA GLY A 203 10.74 3.92 5.08
C GLY A 203 9.84 2.78 5.52
N LEU A 204 8.98 2.30 4.62
CA LEU A 204 8.06 1.21 4.94
C LEU A 204 7.81 0.30 3.75
N LEU A 205 7.95 -1.01 3.96
CA LEU A 205 7.37 -2.02 3.08
C LEU A 205 6.05 -2.50 3.68
N LEU A 206 5.05 -2.66 2.82
CA LEU A 206 3.73 -3.17 3.21
C LEU A 206 3.33 -4.32 2.32
N SER A 207 2.68 -5.34 2.87
CA SER A 207 2.01 -6.37 2.10
C SER A 207 0.74 -6.84 2.78
N GLU A 208 -0.24 -7.25 2.01
CA GLU A 208 -1.41 -7.96 2.51
C GLU A 208 -1.23 -9.48 2.47
N TYR A 209 -0.12 -9.94 1.89
CA TYR A 209 0.18 -11.33 1.72
C TYR A 209 1.21 -11.77 2.77
N PRO A 210 1.01 -12.93 3.41
CA PRO A 210 1.97 -13.47 4.37
C PRO A 210 3.32 -13.82 3.72
N PRO A 211 4.35 -14.04 4.54
CA PRO A 211 5.65 -14.47 4.06
C PRO A 211 5.62 -15.67 3.11
N GLY A 212 6.60 -15.76 2.22
CA GLY A 212 6.73 -16.82 1.21
C GLY A 212 5.74 -16.76 0.03
N VAL A 213 4.74 -15.86 0.05
CA VAL A 213 3.81 -15.71 -1.09
C VAL A 213 4.53 -15.16 -2.31
N ARG A 214 4.57 -15.94 -3.39
CA ARG A 214 5.10 -15.44 -4.66
C ARG A 214 4.15 -14.43 -5.31
N PRO A 215 4.65 -13.38 -5.97
CA PRO A 215 3.81 -12.46 -6.74
C PRO A 215 3.06 -13.17 -7.86
N ALA A 216 1.79 -12.79 -8.09
CA ALA A 216 0.98 -13.30 -9.18
C ALA A 216 0.21 -12.16 -9.88
N ARG A 217 -0.13 -12.32 -11.16
CA ARG A 217 -0.73 -11.24 -11.98
C ARG A 217 -1.96 -10.60 -11.32
N HIS A 218 -2.86 -11.41 -10.75
CA HIS A 218 -4.07 -10.93 -10.08
C HIS A 218 -3.76 -10.13 -8.80
N ARG A 219 -2.69 -10.47 -8.07
CA ARG A 219 -2.28 -9.80 -6.82
C ARG A 219 -1.82 -8.36 -7.05
N PHE A 220 -1.28 -8.03 -8.22
CA PHE A 220 -0.94 -6.64 -8.56
C PHE A 220 -2.17 -5.74 -8.64
N LEU A 221 -3.28 -6.25 -9.16
CA LEU A 221 -4.54 -5.48 -9.25
C LEU A 221 -5.11 -5.26 -7.85
N THR A 222 -5.13 -6.31 -7.02
CA THR A 222 -5.54 -6.22 -5.62
C THR A 222 -4.67 -5.21 -4.86
N ARG A 223 -3.35 -5.31 -4.96
CA ARG A 223 -2.39 -4.40 -4.30
C ARG A 223 -2.64 -2.94 -4.64
N ASN A 224 -2.93 -2.62 -5.91
CA ASN A 224 -3.07 -1.23 -6.35
C ASN A 224 -4.19 -0.47 -5.63
N ARG A 225 -5.20 -1.16 -5.08
CA ARG A 225 -6.23 -0.52 -4.26
C ARG A 225 -5.67 0.07 -2.97
N LEU A 226 -4.66 -0.58 -2.38
CA LEU A 226 -4.00 -0.11 -1.16
C LEU A 226 -3.15 1.12 -1.44
N VAL A 227 -2.39 1.11 -2.55
CA VAL A 227 -1.62 2.28 -3.00
C VAL A 227 -2.54 3.50 -3.20
N ALA A 228 -3.70 3.29 -3.82
CA ALA A 228 -4.67 4.36 -4.04
C ALA A 228 -5.31 4.85 -2.72
N ALA A 229 -5.64 3.94 -1.80
CA ALA A 229 -6.26 4.30 -0.53
C ALA A 229 -5.31 5.08 0.39
N LEU A 230 -4.03 4.67 0.47
CA LEU A 230 -3.01 5.34 1.27
C LEU A 230 -2.70 6.75 0.75
N ALA A 231 -2.89 7.01 -0.54
CA ALA A 231 -2.68 8.32 -1.16
C ALA A 231 -3.95 9.20 -1.23
N GLY A 232 -4.98 8.88 -0.44
CA GLY A 232 -6.30 9.51 -0.50
C GLY A 232 -6.28 11.05 -0.34
N PRO A 233 -7.35 11.75 -0.80
CA PRO A 233 -7.38 13.21 -0.92
C PRO A 233 -7.55 13.88 0.46
N ARG A 234 -6.47 13.94 1.23
CA ARG A 234 -6.40 14.68 2.49
C ARG A 234 -5.66 16.02 2.36
N TRP A 235 -5.46 16.49 1.12
CA TRP A 235 -4.94 17.83 0.89
C TRP A 235 -6.10 18.84 1.03
N SER A 236 -6.38 19.32 2.24
CA SER A 236 -6.96 20.66 2.36
C SER A 236 -5.80 21.63 2.39
N TRP A 237 -5.60 22.40 1.32
CA TRP A 237 -4.57 23.44 1.25
C TRP A 237 -4.96 24.58 2.22
N ARG A 238 -4.67 24.43 3.51
CA ARG A 238 -4.62 25.60 4.41
C ARG A 238 -3.26 26.23 4.22
N ARG A 239 -3.24 27.47 3.71
CA ARG A 239 -2.09 28.37 3.84
C ARG A 239 -1.75 28.48 5.32
N GLY A 240 -0.79 27.70 5.80
CA GLY A 240 -0.07 27.99 7.04
C GLY A 240 0.98 29.07 6.77
N PRO A 241 1.26 29.97 7.73
CA PRO A 241 2.26 31.01 7.56
C PRO A 241 3.65 30.39 7.43
N ALA A 242 4.48 30.99 6.59
CA ALA A 242 5.78 30.50 6.15
C ALA A 242 6.78 30.20 7.29
N ALA A 243 7.48 29.06 7.20
CA ALA A 243 8.88 28.80 7.63
C ALA A 243 9.13 27.30 7.38
N VAL A 244 10.05 26.85 6.53
CA VAL A 244 11.51 26.98 6.62
C VAL A 244 12.09 27.18 5.22
N ARG A 245 12.82 28.27 4.99
CA ARG A 245 13.63 28.43 3.78
C ARG A 245 14.85 27.52 3.87
N ARG A 246 14.79 26.34 3.24
CA ARG A 246 16.01 25.70 2.73
C ARG A 246 16.31 26.31 1.35
N THR A 247 17.54 26.75 1.16
CA THR A 247 18.02 27.39 -0.07
C THR A 247 17.73 26.50 -1.29
N PRO A 248 17.15 27.03 -2.39
CA PRO A 248 16.93 26.25 -3.59
C PRO A 248 18.27 25.78 -4.15
N ARG A 249 18.36 24.50 -4.57
CA ARG A 249 19.47 24.07 -5.43
C ARG A 249 19.39 24.82 -6.78
N PRO A 250 20.50 25.30 -7.35
CA PRO A 250 20.47 25.97 -8.65
C PRO A 250 19.90 25.04 -9.72
N GLY A 251 18.84 25.48 -10.41
CA GLY A 251 18.19 24.73 -11.50
C GLY A 251 16.81 24.12 -11.20
N HIS A 252 16.31 24.21 -9.96
CA HIS A 252 14.99 23.69 -9.61
C HIS A 252 13.88 24.73 -9.87
N VAL A 253 13.04 24.50 -10.88
CA VAL A 253 11.85 25.32 -11.17
C VAL A 253 10.69 24.84 -10.27
N PRO A 254 9.99 25.72 -9.53
CA PRO A 254 8.87 25.29 -8.69
C PRO A 254 7.69 24.83 -9.55
N TRP A 255 7.14 23.65 -9.24
CA TRP A 255 5.92 23.14 -9.86
C TRP A 255 4.66 23.74 -9.19
N ASP A 256 3.74 24.28 -10.00
CA ASP A 256 2.41 24.71 -9.56
C ASP A 256 1.42 23.55 -9.73
N VAL A 257 1.09 22.87 -8.63
CA VAL A 257 0.21 21.68 -8.64
C VAL A 257 -1.24 22.10 -8.75
N ARG A 258 -1.76 22.18 -9.99
CA ARG A 258 -3.19 22.43 -10.24
C ARG A 258 -3.96 21.13 -10.46
N TYR A 259 -5.18 21.09 -9.95
CA TYR A 259 -6.13 20.00 -10.17
C TYR A 259 -6.53 19.95 -11.66
N ALA A 260 -5.81 19.19 -12.47
CA ALA A 260 -6.17 19.00 -13.88
C ALA A 260 -7.08 17.78 -14.05
N ARG A 261 -8.30 17.99 -14.55
CA ARG A 261 -9.11 16.90 -15.10
C ARG A 261 -8.38 16.34 -16.31
N CYS A 262 -8.12 15.03 -16.32
CA CYS A 262 -7.57 14.32 -17.47
C CYS A 262 -8.37 14.64 -18.74
N PRO A 263 -7.75 15.20 -19.81
CA PRO A 263 -8.45 15.45 -21.06
C PRO A 263 -8.76 14.11 -21.73
N ALA A 264 -10.03 13.71 -21.68
CA ALA A 264 -10.53 12.50 -22.31
C ALA A 264 -10.23 12.53 -23.82
N ARG A 265 -9.35 11.65 -24.31
CA ARG A 265 -9.28 11.32 -25.74
C ARG A 265 -10.02 10.01 -26.01
N SER A 266 -11.03 10.17 -26.87
CA SER A 266 -11.82 9.19 -27.64
C SER A 266 -12.68 8.13 -26.93
N ARG A 267 -13.96 8.50 -26.77
CA ARG A 267 -15.22 7.74 -27.00
C ARG A 267 -15.34 6.28 -26.49
N ARG A 268 -16.29 6.14 -25.54
CA ARG A 268 -17.05 4.95 -25.06
C ARG A 268 -16.78 4.46 -23.63
N ARG A 269 -16.84 5.35 -22.62
CA ARG A 269 -17.18 4.97 -21.24
C ARG A 269 -18.12 6.00 -20.58
N PRO A 270 -19.11 5.59 -19.78
CA PRO A 270 -20.01 6.50 -19.08
C PRO A 270 -19.25 7.36 -18.04
N ARG A 271 -19.76 8.59 -17.83
CA ARG A 271 -19.10 9.73 -17.16
C ARG A 271 -18.83 9.57 -15.64
N SER A 272 -19.07 8.42 -15.02
CA SER A 272 -19.03 8.23 -13.56
C SER A 272 -17.81 7.48 -13.00
N ASP A 273 -16.79 7.21 -13.82
CA ASP A 273 -15.70 6.27 -13.49
C ASP A 273 -14.30 6.91 -13.34
N ALA A 274 -14.21 8.24 -13.16
CA ALA A 274 -12.92 8.91 -13.01
C ALA A 274 -12.35 8.74 -11.59
N THR A 275 -11.41 7.80 -11.42
CA THR A 275 -10.43 7.83 -10.34
C THR A 275 -9.61 9.13 -10.46
N PRO A 276 -9.31 9.86 -9.37
CA PRO A 276 -8.44 11.04 -9.48
C PRO A 276 -7.04 10.61 -9.93
N CYS A 277 -6.71 10.89 -11.19
CA CYS A 277 -5.34 10.91 -11.70
C CYS A 277 -4.88 12.36 -11.71
N PHE A 278 -3.79 12.66 -11.00
CA PHE A 278 -3.12 13.95 -11.10
C PHE A 278 -2.31 13.99 -12.41
N ALA A 279 -2.68 14.88 -13.32
CA ALA A 279 -1.85 15.31 -14.44
C ALA A 279 -1.42 16.76 -14.17
N MET A 280 -0.16 17.10 -14.42
CA MET A 280 0.35 18.46 -14.20
C MET A 280 1.26 18.93 -15.33
N GLU A 281 1.10 20.20 -15.68
CA GLU A 281 1.84 20.91 -16.73
C GLU A 281 2.94 21.79 -16.11
N ARG A 282 4.06 21.96 -16.81
CA ARG A 282 5.14 22.88 -16.42
C ARG A 282 4.60 24.30 -16.37
N THR A 283 4.86 25.02 -15.29
CA THR A 283 4.81 26.48 -15.33
C THR A 283 5.92 26.97 -16.26
N SER A 284 5.51 27.75 -17.25
CA SER A 284 6.40 28.44 -18.19
C SER A 284 7.28 29.46 -17.49
#